data_AF-A0A9P5JIR6-F1
#
_entry.id   AF-A0A9P5JIR6-F1
#
_cell.length_a   1.000
_cell.length_b   1.000
_cell.length_c   1.000
_cell.angle_alpha   90.00
_cell.angle_beta   90.00
_cell.angle_gamma   90.00
#
_symmetry.space_group_name_H-M   'P 1'
#
loop_
_entity.id
_entity.type
_entity.pdbx_description
1 polymer ?
#
loop_
_entity_poly.entity_id
_entity_poly.type
_entity_poly.pdbx_seq_one_letter_code
_entity_poly.pdbx_strand_id
1 'polypeptide(L)' 'MVRRNAQAGAPAVVGRSVGGNPDDESAFQRFKRSEWDNPEKRAGNVNIVLSLGLFFGSIAAIRLFGDAIAPA' A
#
# COMPACT_ATOMS: atom_id res chain seq x y z
N MET A 1 -11.96 15.40 -52.59
CA MET A 1 -12.99 15.18 -51.55
C MET A 1 -12.56 13.99 -50.73
N VAL A 2 -11.89 14.23 -49.59
CA VAL A 2 -12.42 14.21 -48.21
C VAL A 2 -12.29 12.81 -47.59
N ARG A 3 -11.76 12.85 -46.37
CA ARG A 3 -11.07 11.82 -45.60
C ARG A 3 -12.02 10.76 -45.04
N ARG A 4 -11.44 9.57 -44.82
CA ARG A 4 -11.96 8.40 -44.08
C ARG A 4 -12.96 8.79 -42.98
N ASN A 5 -14.18 8.28 -43.12
CA ASN A 5 -15.21 8.37 -42.10
C ASN A 5 -14.91 7.39 -40.95
N ALA A 6 -14.66 7.99 -39.79
CA ALA A 6 -14.94 7.56 -38.42
C ALA A 6 -15.09 6.05 -38.15
N GLN A 7 -14.07 5.47 -37.52
CA GLN A 7 -14.23 4.34 -36.61
C GLN A 7 -15.01 4.84 -35.38
N ALA A 8 -16.34 4.77 -35.47
CA ALA A 8 -17.24 5.00 -34.36
C ALA A 8 -17.35 3.72 -33.52
N GLY A 9 -17.06 3.82 -32.23
CA GLY A 9 -17.57 2.87 -31.23
C GLY A 9 -16.53 2.04 -30.47
N ALA A 10 -15.82 2.68 -29.54
CA ALA A 10 -15.45 2.03 -28.28
C ALA A 10 -15.33 3.12 -27.20
N PRO A 11 -16.00 3.00 -26.04
CA PRO A 11 -15.86 3.99 -24.99
C PRO A 11 -14.48 3.81 -24.36
N ALA A 12 -13.56 4.72 -24.66
CA ALA A 12 -12.39 4.89 -23.83
C ALA A 12 -12.89 5.45 -22.49
N VAL A 13 -13.17 4.57 -21.53
CA VAL A 13 -13.22 4.96 -20.13
C VAL A 13 -11.79 5.35 -19.75
N VAL A 14 -11.44 6.58 -20.11
CA VAL A 14 -10.29 7.29 -19.56
C VAL A 14 -10.71 7.61 -18.14
N GLY A 15 -10.40 6.69 -17.23
CA GLY A 15 -10.33 7.00 -15.81
C GLY A 15 -9.28 8.10 -15.67
N ARG A 16 -9.75 9.35 -15.63
CA ARG A 16 -8.94 10.52 -15.32
C ARG A 16 -8.30 10.26 -13.97
N SER A 17 -6.99 10.00 -13.99
CA SER A 17 -6.16 9.97 -12.79
C SER A 17 -6.35 11.29 -12.06
N VAL A 18 -6.86 11.18 -10.84
CA VAL A 18 -6.96 12.30 -9.92
C VAL A 18 -5.54 12.68 -9.50
N GLY A 19 -5.04 13.76 -10.10
CA GLY A 19 -4.00 14.63 -9.53
C GLY A 19 -2.55 14.15 -9.63
N GLY A 20 -1.74 14.88 -10.41
CA GLY A 20 -0.28 14.87 -10.32
C GLY A 20 0.40 14.30 -11.55
N ASN A 21 1.38 15.06 -12.07
CA ASN A 21 2.30 14.59 -13.09
C ASN A 21 3.03 13.34 -12.54
N PRO A 22 3.02 12.17 -13.23
CA PRO A 22 3.68 10.96 -12.71
C PRO A 22 5.21 11.11 -12.54
N ASP A 23 5.77 12.16 -13.14
CA ASP A 23 7.19 12.51 -13.08
C ASP A 23 7.59 13.21 -11.77
N ASP A 24 6.65 13.80 -11.03
CA ASP A 24 6.90 14.48 -9.74
C ASP A 24 6.73 13.56 -8.52
N GLU A 25 6.48 12.27 -8.75
CA GLU A 25 6.24 11.30 -7.69
C GLU A 25 7.54 10.95 -6.96
N SER A 26 7.61 11.27 -5.66
CA SER A 26 8.81 11.00 -4.85
C SER A 26 9.11 9.49 -4.79
N ALA A 27 10.39 9.14 -4.62
CA ALA A 27 10.82 7.74 -4.53
C ALA A 27 10.04 6.93 -3.47
N PHE A 28 9.65 7.59 -2.37
CA PHE A 28 8.80 7.01 -1.34
C PHE A 28 7.34 6.78 -1.78
N GLN A 29 6.76 7.71 -2.53
CA GLN A 29 5.41 7.54 -3.09
C GLN A 29 5.38 6.41 -4.14
N ARG A 30 6.42 6.34 -5.00
CA ARG A 30 6.60 5.24 -5.97
C ARG A 30 6.73 3.90 -5.26
N PHE A 31 7.56 3.84 -4.22
CA PHE A 31 7.73 2.66 -3.37
C PHE A 31 6.43 2.25 -2.68
N LYS A 32 5.68 3.19 -2.10
CA LYS A 32 4.40 2.88 -1.45
C LYS A 32 3.40 2.27 -2.45
N ARG A 33 3.26 2.86 -3.63
CA ARG A 33 2.38 2.31 -4.67
C ARG A 33 2.84 0.92 -5.14
N SER A 34 4.15 0.72 -5.35
CA SER A 34 4.70 -0.54 -5.87
C SER A 34 4.83 -1.66 -4.85
N GLU A 35 5.04 -1.34 -3.58
CA GLU A 35 5.34 -2.34 -2.56
C GLU A 35 4.18 -2.51 -1.58
N TRP A 36 3.52 -1.43 -1.19
CA TRP A 36 2.43 -1.48 -0.21
C TRP A 36 1.07 -1.77 -0.84
N ASP A 37 0.70 -1.04 -1.89
CA ASP A 37 -0.63 -1.15 -2.50
C ASP A 37 -0.78 -2.35 -3.45
N ASN A 38 0.34 -2.90 -3.92
CA ASN A 38 0.37 -4.04 -4.82
C ASN A 38 -0.22 -5.31 -4.17
N PRO A 39 -1.30 -5.89 -4.72
CA PRO A 39 -2.05 -6.96 -4.08
C PRO A 39 -1.24 -8.22 -3.80
N GLU A 40 -0.27 -8.54 -4.66
CA GLU A 40 0.60 -9.70 -4.54
C GLU A 40 1.54 -9.63 -3.32
N LYS A 41 1.90 -8.42 -2.88
CA LYS A 41 2.85 -8.20 -1.78
C LYS A 41 2.17 -7.97 -0.43
N ARG A 42 0.84 -7.86 -0.43
CA ARG A 42 0.04 -7.63 0.79
C ARG A 42 0.25 -8.71 1.84
N ALA A 43 0.34 -9.98 1.45
CA ALA A 43 0.56 -11.07 2.39
C ALA A 43 1.92 -10.94 3.13
N GLY A 44 2.98 -10.57 2.40
CA GLY A 44 4.30 -10.32 2.98
C GLY A 44 4.31 -9.09 3.89
N ASN A 45 3.70 -7.99 3.45
CA ASN A 45 3.61 -6.75 4.24
C ASN A 45 2.80 -6.93 5.53
N VAL A 46 1.71 -7.70 5.47
CA VAL A 46 0.92 -8.04 6.66
C VAL A 46 1.77 -8.81 7.65
N ASN A 47 2.55 -9.80 7.20
CA ASN A 47 3.46 -10.52 8.09
C ASN A 47 4.50 -9.57 8.73
N ILE A 48 5.07 -8.64 7.96
CA ILE A 48 6.02 -7.66 8.51
C ILE A 48 5.38 -6.80 9.61
N VAL A 49 4.19 -6.25 9.35
CA VAL A 49 3.46 -5.44 10.34
C VAL A 49 3.09 -6.28 11.56
N LEU A 50 2.61 -7.50 11.34
CA LEU A 50 2.22 -8.40 12.41
C LEU A 50 3.43 -8.80 13.27
N SER A 51 4.56 -9.14 12.66
CA SER A 51 5.80 -9.48 13.37
C SER A 51 6.33 -8.31 14.18
N LEU A 52 6.38 -7.11 13.60
CA LEU A 52 6.79 -5.90 14.32
C LEU A 52 5.83 -5.60 15.47
N GLY A 53 4.53 -5.67 15.23
CA GLY A 53 3.49 -5.47 16.24
C GLY A 53 3.59 -6.48 17.38
N LEU A 54 3.81 -7.75 17.07
CA LEU A 54 3.97 -8.80 18.07
C LEU A 54 5.26 -8.61 18.87
N PHE A 55 6.36 -8.23 18.22
CA PHE A 55 7.64 -7.97 18.90
C PHE A 55 7.51 -6.82 19.90
N PHE A 56 7.12 -5.63 19.45
CA PHE A 56 6.98 -4.47 20.34
C PHE A 56 5.83 -4.64 21.34
N GLY A 57 4.74 -5.27 20.92
CA GLY A 57 3.61 -5.61 21.78
C GLY A 57 4.01 -6.54 22.92
N SER A 58 4.85 -7.53 22.66
CA SER A 58 5.35 -8.45 23.69
C SER A 58 6.24 -7.72 24.71
N ILE A 59 7.09 -6.80 24.26
CA ILE A 59 7.91 -5.96 25.15
C ILE A 59 7.00 -5.10 26.02
N ALA A 60 6.04 -4.40 25.42
CA ALA A 60 5.10 -3.56 26.17
C ALA A 60 4.27 -4.38 27.17
N ALA A 61 3.83 -5.58 26.78
CA ALA A 61 3.08 -6.48 27.66
C ALA A 61 3.91 -6.90 28.88
N ILE A 62 5.17 -7.28 28.70
CA ILE A 62 6.06 -7.62 29.82
C ILE A 62 6.37 -6.39 30.67
N ARG A 63 6.54 -5.21 30.06
CA ARG A 63 6.80 -3.97 30.82
C ARG A 63 5.62 -3.52 31.66
N LEU A 64 4.39 -3.79 31.22
CA LEU A 64 3.18 -3.34 31.91
C LEU A 64 2.64 -4.38 32.89
N PHE A 65 2.74 -5.67 32.53
CA PHE A 65 2.14 -6.77 33.28
C PHE A 65 3.17 -7.75 33.85
N GLY A 66 4.47 -7.46 33.73
CA GLY A 66 5.55 -8.35 34.17
C GLY A 66 5.40 -8.77 35.63
N ASP A 67 5.10 -7.82 36.52
CA ASP A 67 4.90 -8.08 37.95
C ASP A 67 3.68 -8.98 38.23
N ALA A 68 2.66 -8.94 37.37
CA ALA A 68 1.47 -9.78 37.49
C ALA A 68 1.70 -11.20 36.92
N ILE A 69 2.57 -11.33 35.91
CA ILE A 69 2.91 -12.60 35.26
C ILE A 69 3.96 -13.36 36.08
N ALA A 70 4.92 -12.65 36.65
CA ALA A 70 5.97 -13.19 37.50
C ALA A 70 6.00 -12.40 38.82
N PRO A 71 5.04 -12.68 39.73
CA PRO A 71 5.11 -12.14 41.08
C PRO A 71 6.34 -12.71 41.78
N ALA A 72 7.11 -11.82 42.43
CA ALA A 72 8.29 -12.19 43.22
C ALA A 72 7.94 -13.10 44.41
#